data_AF-S9SJL3-F1
#
_entry.id   AF-S9SJL3-F1
#
_cell.length_a   1.000
_cell.length_b   1.000
_cell.length_c   1.000
_cell.angle_alpha   90.00
_cell.angle_beta   90.00
_cell.angle_gamma   90.00
#
_symmetry.space_group_name_H-M   'P 1'
#
loop_
_entity.id
_entity.type
_entity.pdbx_description
1 polymer ?
#
loop_
_entity_poly.entity_id
_entity_poly.type
_entity_poly.pdbx_seq_one_letter_code
_entity_poly.pdbx_strand_id
1 'polypeptide(L)'
;MTTLTANWSYPTRILFGPGRIAELPAACAEAGIRRPLLVTDRGLAGLPITAGVLDLMEKAGLGRALFAEVDPNPTDANLEAGIRAYREGGHDGVIAFGGGSGLDLGKLVAFQQGQTRPVWDFEDIGDWWTRAEADRIAPIVAVPTTAGTGSEVGRAGVVTNSARIPRR
;
A
#
# COMPACT_ATOMS: atom_id res chain seq x y z
N MET A 1 1.12 -8.97 -42.43
CA MET A 1 1.39 -9.27 -41.01
C MET A 1 1.61 -7.94 -40.31
N THR A 2 0.68 -7.51 -39.47
CA THR A 2 0.87 -6.32 -38.63
C THR A 2 1.82 -6.67 -37.51
N THR A 3 3.06 -6.19 -37.59
CA THR A 3 4.05 -6.32 -36.54
C THR A 3 3.57 -5.51 -35.34
N LEU A 4 3.27 -6.17 -34.23
CA LEU A 4 2.91 -5.48 -32.99
C LEU A 4 4.20 -4.95 -32.36
N THR A 5 4.31 -3.64 -32.21
CA THR A 5 5.42 -2.99 -31.49
C THR A 5 4.83 -2.36 -30.23
N ALA A 6 5.33 -2.75 -29.06
CA ALA A 6 4.86 -2.23 -27.78
C ALA A 6 6.04 -2.08 -26.80
N ASN A 7 5.96 -1.08 -25.93
CA ASN A 7 6.88 -0.90 -24.81
C ASN A 7 6.34 -1.65 -23.59
N TRP A 8 7.20 -2.43 -22.93
CA TRP A 8 6.87 -3.11 -21.67
C TRP A 8 7.83 -2.65 -20.59
N SER A 9 7.31 -2.08 -19.51
CA SER A 9 8.11 -1.60 -18.36
C SER A 9 7.49 -2.08 -17.05
N TYR A 10 8.33 -2.62 -16.16
CA TYR A 10 8.03 -2.72 -14.73
C TYR A 10 8.84 -1.64 -14.01
N PRO A 11 8.29 -0.43 -13.82
CA PRO A 11 9.04 0.68 -13.23
C PRO A 11 9.37 0.46 -11.75
N THR A 12 8.65 -0.46 -11.08
CA THR A 12 8.86 -0.79 -9.68
C THR A 12 10.12 -1.64 -9.51
N ARG A 13 11.07 -1.15 -8.70
CA ARG A 13 12.25 -1.92 -8.31
C ARG A 13 11.85 -3.09 -7.40
N ILE A 14 12.36 -4.27 -7.71
CA ILE A 14 12.05 -5.51 -6.98
C ILE A 14 13.30 -6.01 -6.24
N LEU A 15 13.15 -6.26 -4.93
CA LEU A 15 14.15 -6.93 -4.11
C LEU A 15 13.61 -8.32 -3.75
N PHE A 16 14.22 -9.37 -4.31
CA PHE A 16 13.72 -10.74 -4.18
C PHE A 16 14.80 -11.70 -3.66
N GLY A 17 14.37 -12.65 -2.82
CA GLY A 17 15.22 -13.69 -2.26
C GLY A 17 15.11 -13.79 -0.72
N PRO A 18 15.56 -14.91 -0.13
CA PRO A 18 15.59 -15.07 1.31
C PRO A 18 16.38 -13.97 2.01
N GLY A 19 15.88 -13.49 3.15
CA GLY A 19 16.57 -12.50 4.00
C GLY A 19 16.49 -11.04 3.54
N ARG A 20 16.02 -10.77 2.32
CA ARG A 20 15.90 -9.40 1.77
C ARG A 20 15.01 -8.45 2.59
N ILE A 21 14.12 -8.98 3.43
CA ILE A 21 13.32 -8.19 4.37
C ILE A 21 14.18 -7.33 5.30
N ALA A 22 15.41 -7.76 5.61
CA ALA A 22 16.37 -6.99 6.40
C ALA A 22 16.76 -5.64 5.78
N GLU A 23 16.51 -5.46 4.48
CA GLU A 23 16.83 -4.24 3.72
C GLU A 23 15.65 -3.26 3.64
N LEU A 24 14.51 -3.59 4.25
CA LEU A 24 13.33 -2.73 4.27
C LEU A 24 13.62 -1.31 4.79
N PRO A 25 14.42 -1.09 5.86
CA PRO A 25 14.78 0.26 6.27
C PRO A 25 15.55 1.05 5.20
N ALA A 26 16.47 0.39 4.49
CA ALA A 26 17.22 1.02 3.41
C ALA A 26 16.31 1.36 2.21
N ALA A 27 15.37 0.47 1.89
CA ALA A 27 14.36 0.73 0.87
C ALA A 27 13.46 1.92 1.23
N CYS A 28 13.07 2.06 2.51
CA CYS A 28 12.33 3.22 3.00
C CYS A 28 13.14 4.51 2.86
N ALA A 29 14.40 4.49 3.28
CA ALA A 29 15.29 5.64 3.19
C ALA A 29 15.49 6.12 1.73
N GLU A 30 15.66 5.18 0.79
CA GLU A 30 15.78 5.49 -0.63
C GLU A 30 14.49 6.03 -1.25
N ALA A 31 13.33 5.55 -0.77
CA ALA A 31 12.03 6.11 -1.12
C ALA A 31 11.74 7.46 -0.44
N GLY A 32 12.64 7.95 0.42
CA GLY A 32 12.48 9.21 1.16
C GLY A 32 11.56 9.12 2.39
N ILE A 33 11.23 7.92 2.85
CA ILE A 33 10.33 7.67 3.98
C ILE A 33 11.11 7.72 5.29
N ARG A 34 10.68 8.55 6.25
CA ARG A 34 11.30 8.68 7.58
C ARG A 34 10.38 8.27 8.73
N ARG A 35 9.06 8.32 8.53
CA ARG A 35 8.03 7.96 9.51
C ARG A 35 6.96 7.09 8.83
N PRO A 36 7.28 5.85 8.46
CA PRO A 36 6.34 4.97 7.78
C PRO A 36 5.14 4.62 8.65
N LEU A 37 3.98 4.47 8.02
CA LEU A 37 2.86 3.68 8.56
C LEU A 37 2.90 2.28 7.94
N LEU A 38 3.02 1.23 8.77
CA LEU A 38 2.88 -0.15 8.29
C LEU A 38 1.39 -0.52 8.23
N VAL A 39 0.91 -0.88 7.04
CA VAL A 39 -0.49 -1.26 6.77
C VAL A 39 -0.55 -2.77 6.51
N THR A 40 -1.36 -3.51 7.26
CA THR A 40 -1.49 -4.98 7.14
C THR A 40 -2.88 -5.48 7.52
N ASP A 41 -3.24 -6.69 7.12
CA ASP A 41 -4.46 -7.36 7.58
C ASP A 41 -4.38 -7.84 9.03
N ARG A 42 -5.57 -8.00 9.64
CA ARG A 42 -5.73 -8.46 11.03
C ARG A 42 -5.14 -9.85 11.28
N GLY A 43 -5.11 -10.70 10.26
CA GLY A 43 -4.55 -12.05 10.35
C GLY A 43 -3.05 -12.05 10.54
N LEU A 44 -2.35 -11.12 9.89
CA LEU A 44 -0.90 -10.95 10.03
C LEU A 44 -0.48 -10.12 11.24
N ALA A 45 -1.32 -9.20 11.72
CA ALA A 45 -0.96 -8.22 12.74
C ALA A 45 -0.30 -8.82 14.00
N GLY A 46 -0.81 -9.95 14.48
CA GLY A 46 -0.31 -10.64 15.68
C GLY A 46 0.79 -11.68 15.42
N LEU A 47 1.21 -11.89 14.16
CA LEU A 47 2.16 -12.94 13.83
C LEU A 47 3.62 -12.51 14.02
N PRO A 48 4.54 -13.46 14.28
CA PRO A 48 5.96 -13.16 14.44
C PRO A 48 6.60 -12.44 13.25
N ILE A 49 6.10 -12.66 12.03
CA ILE A 49 6.60 -11.97 10.82
C ILE A 49 6.39 -10.45 10.92
N THR A 50 5.23 -10.00 11.41
CA THR A 50 4.91 -8.58 11.58
C THR A 50 5.69 -8.00 12.74
N ALA A 51 5.78 -8.73 13.86
CA ALA A 51 6.60 -8.31 15.00
C ALA A 51 8.08 -8.12 14.61
N GLY A 52 8.64 -9.05 13.84
CA GLY A 52 10.02 -8.97 13.34
C GLY A 52 10.25 -7.79 12.42
N VAL A 53 9.28 -7.43 11.56
CA VAL A 53 9.35 -6.21 10.76
C VAL A 53 9.31 -4.97 11.64
N LEU A 54 8.39 -4.88 12.60
CA LEU A 54 8.31 -3.73 13.50
C LEU A 54 9.61 -3.56 14.33
N ASP A 55 10.20 -4.65 14.82
CA ASP A 55 11.50 -4.63 15.51
C ASP A 55 12.62 -4.12 14.60
N LEU A 56 12.63 -4.54 13.33
CA LEU A 56 13.60 -4.08 12.33
C LEU A 56 13.46 -2.57 12.08
N MET A 57 12.23 -2.08 11.94
CA MET A 57 11.95 -0.66 11.69
C MET A 57 12.31 0.21 12.90
N GLU A 58 12.00 -0.26 14.12
CA GLU A 58 12.37 0.44 15.36
C GLU A 58 13.88 0.56 15.53
N LYS A 59 14.61 -0.54 15.33
CA LYS A 59 16.08 -0.55 15.40
C LYS A 59 16.73 0.41 14.41
N ALA A 60 16.08 0.64 13.26
CA ALA A 60 16.51 1.59 12.26
C ALA A 60 16.07 3.05 12.54
N GLY A 61 15.35 3.30 13.64
CA GLY A 61 14.87 4.64 14.01
C GLY A 61 13.64 5.12 13.24
N LEU A 62 12.93 4.22 12.54
CA LEU A 62 11.74 4.53 11.74
C LEU A 62 10.43 4.31 12.52
N GLY A 63 10.52 3.81 13.76
CA GLY A 63 9.38 3.60 14.65
C GLY A 63 8.64 2.28 14.44
N ARG A 64 7.46 2.16 15.06
CA ARG A 64 6.63 0.93 15.11
C ARG A 64 5.15 1.17 14.74
N ALA A 65 4.86 2.22 13.99
CA ALA A 65 3.47 2.54 13.68
C ALA A 65 2.82 1.46 12.82
N LEU A 66 1.62 1.04 13.23
CA LEU A 66 0.88 -0.09 12.65
C LEU A 66 -0.58 0.30 12.47
N PHE A 67 -1.11 0.09 11.28
CA PHE A 67 -2.53 0.04 10.99
C PHE A 67 -2.89 -1.37 10.53
N ALA A 68 -3.65 -2.09 11.36
CA ALA A 68 -3.97 -3.50 11.16
C ALA A 68 -5.43 -3.75 10.76
N GLU A 69 -6.25 -2.70 10.64
CA GLU A 69 -7.70 -2.81 10.41
C GLU A 69 -8.03 -3.00 8.91
N VAL A 70 -7.37 -3.98 8.27
CA VAL A 70 -7.60 -4.34 6.85
C VAL A 70 -8.37 -5.65 6.76
N ASP A 71 -9.54 -5.57 6.14
CA ASP A 71 -10.39 -6.73 5.82
C ASP A 71 -9.87 -7.49 4.59
N PRO A 72 -10.22 -8.79 4.42
CA PRO A 72 -9.88 -9.55 3.22
C PRO A 72 -10.37 -8.91 1.91
N ASN A 73 -11.53 -8.25 1.95
CA ASN A 73 -12.04 -7.39 0.88
C ASN A 73 -12.19 -5.99 1.47
N PRO A 74 -11.11 -5.17 1.48
CA PRO A 74 -11.15 -3.90 2.17
C PRO A 74 -12.20 -2.99 1.55
N THR A 75 -12.80 -2.16 2.40
CA THR A 75 -13.86 -1.20 2.05
C THR A 75 -13.35 0.23 2.13
N ASP A 76 -14.14 1.18 1.65
CA ASP A 76 -13.93 2.61 1.89
C ASP A 76 -13.83 2.98 3.38
N ALA A 77 -14.52 2.26 4.26
CA ALA A 77 -14.37 2.45 5.70
C ALA A 77 -12.98 2.06 6.22
N ASN A 78 -12.40 0.96 5.71
CA ASN A 78 -11.01 0.60 6.03
C ASN A 78 -10.03 1.66 5.50
N LEU A 79 -10.29 2.18 4.29
CA LEU A 79 -9.46 3.21 3.67
C LEU A 79 -9.49 4.51 4.49
N GLU A 80 -10.68 4.99 4.86
CA GLU A 80 -10.83 6.20 5.67
C GLU A 80 -10.14 6.06 7.03
N ALA A 81 -10.28 4.90 7.69
CA ALA A 81 -9.59 4.62 8.95
C ALA A 81 -8.05 4.62 8.78
N GLY A 82 -7.55 4.06 7.68
CA GLY A 82 -6.12 4.06 7.35
C GLY A 82 -5.57 5.45 7.06
N ILE A 83 -6.32 6.28 6.32
CA ILE A 83 -5.95 7.69 6.05
C ILE A 83 -5.93 8.50 7.34
N ARG A 84 -6.91 8.29 8.23
CA ARG A 84 -6.93 8.94 9.55
C ARG A 84 -5.69 8.56 10.36
N ALA A 85 -5.37 7.27 10.46
CA ALA A 85 -4.16 6.80 11.12
C ALA A 85 -2.88 7.40 10.51
N TYR A 86 -2.80 7.47 9.18
CA TYR A 86 -1.68 8.08 8.46
C TYR A 86 -1.48 9.56 8.86
N ARG A 87 -2.57 10.35 8.83
CA ARG A 87 -2.53 11.79 9.10
C ARG A 87 -2.29 12.10 10.58
N GLU A 88 -3.02 11.44 11.48
CA GLU A 88 -2.90 11.66 12.92
C GLU A 88 -1.53 11.24 13.47
N GLY A 89 -0.94 10.18 12.90
CA GLY A 89 0.42 9.74 13.24
C GLY A 89 1.54 10.58 12.61
N GLY A 90 1.22 11.56 11.75
CA GLY A 90 2.20 12.40 11.07
C GLY A 90 3.13 11.62 10.13
N HIS A 91 2.61 10.56 9.51
CA HIS A 91 3.37 9.67 8.64
C HIS A 91 3.73 10.35 7.31
N ASP A 92 4.85 9.93 6.72
CA ASP A 92 5.37 10.48 5.46
C ASP A 92 5.52 9.42 4.35
N GLY A 93 5.14 8.18 4.63
CA GLY A 93 5.15 7.08 3.68
C GLY A 93 4.44 5.86 4.21
N VAL A 94 4.18 4.90 3.33
CA VAL A 94 3.46 3.67 3.66
C VAL A 94 4.34 2.44 3.41
N ILE A 95 4.31 1.50 4.35
CA ILE A 95 4.77 0.13 4.12
C ILE A 95 3.53 -0.73 3.98
N ALA A 96 3.21 -1.15 2.76
CA ALA A 96 2.09 -2.04 2.52
C ALA A 96 2.57 -3.48 2.68
N PHE A 97 2.09 -4.17 3.71
CA PHE A 97 2.58 -5.47 4.14
C PHE A 97 1.45 -6.50 4.11
N GLY A 98 1.68 -7.64 3.45
CA GLY A 98 0.73 -8.75 3.48
C GLY A 98 0.36 -9.31 2.09
N GLY A 99 -0.84 -9.90 2.00
CA GLY A 99 -1.41 -10.33 0.72
C GLY A 99 -2.06 -9.18 -0.06
N GLY A 100 -2.78 -9.50 -1.14
CA GLY A 100 -3.37 -8.49 -2.02
C GLY A 100 -4.24 -7.43 -1.32
N SER A 101 -4.99 -7.79 -0.29
CA SER A 101 -5.83 -6.85 0.48
C SER A 101 -5.01 -5.80 1.23
N GLY A 102 -3.96 -6.23 1.95
CA GLY A 102 -3.03 -5.34 2.65
C GLY A 102 -2.26 -4.44 1.68
N LEU A 103 -1.83 -5.00 0.55
CA LEU A 103 -1.14 -4.27 -0.51
C LEU A 103 -2.03 -3.20 -1.17
N ASP A 104 -3.26 -3.57 -1.52
CA ASP A 104 -4.21 -2.66 -2.16
C ASP A 104 -4.64 -1.54 -1.23
N LEU A 105 -4.97 -1.85 0.03
CA LEU A 105 -5.34 -0.79 0.96
C LEU A 105 -4.14 0.11 1.28
N GLY A 106 -2.94 -0.44 1.46
CA GLY A 106 -1.73 0.35 1.68
C GLY A 106 -1.45 1.33 0.54
N LYS A 107 -1.57 0.87 -0.72
CA LYS A 107 -1.49 1.74 -1.91
C LYS A 107 -2.54 2.84 -1.88
N LEU A 108 -3.78 2.49 -1.56
CA LEU A 108 -4.88 3.45 -1.54
C LEU A 108 -4.72 4.48 -0.41
N VAL A 109 -4.17 4.11 0.76
CA VAL A 109 -3.83 5.07 1.82
C VAL A 109 -2.75 6.03 1.32
N ALA A 110 -1.66 5.52 0.73
CA ALA A 110 -0.57 6.34 0.20
C ALA A 110 -1.06 7.31 -0.90
N PHE A 111 -1.97 6.84 -1.76
CA PHE A 111 -2.60 7.61 -2.81
C PHE A 111 -3.56 8.67 -2.25
N GLN A 112 -4.59 8.24 -1.51
CA GLN A 112 -5.77 9.03 -1.16
C GLN A 112 -5.49 10.06 -0.06
N GLN A 113 -4.47 9.86 0.79
CA GLN A 113 -4.14 10.79 1.87
C GLN A 113 -3.91 12.23 1.36
N GLY A 114 -3.39 12.38 0.14
CA GLY A 114 -3.02 13.68 -0.45
C GLY A 114 -4.06 14.24 -1.41
N GLN A 115 -5.06 13.44 -1.80
CA GLN A 115 -6.04 13.81 -2.81
C GLN A 115 -7.15 14.69 -2.23
N THR A 116 -7.70 15.56 -3.08
CA THR A 116 -8.82 16.47 -2.75
C THR A 116 -10.19 15.91 -3.14
N ARG A 117 -10.23 14.85 -3.94
CA ARG A 117 -11.45 14.19 -4.42
C ARG A 117 -11.70 12.86 -3.68
N PRO A 118 -12.94 12.37 -3.60
CA PRO A 118 -13.20 11.05 -3.03
C PRO A 118 -12.56 9.94 -3.86
N VAL A 119 -12.23 8.80 -3.24
CA VAL A 119 -11.57 7.67 -3.92
C VAL A 119 -12.33 7.19 -5.18
N TRP A 120 -13.66 7.30 -5.15
CA TRP A 120 -14.54 6.89 -6.25
C TRP A 120 -14.42 7.77 -7.51
N ASP A 121 -13.88 8.99 -7.40
CA ASP A 121 -13.59 9.84 -8.57
C ASP A 121 -12.38 9.33 -9.37
N PHE A 122 -11.67 8.34 -8.85
CA PHE A 122 -10.46 7.72 -9.43
C PHE A 122 -10.64 6.26 -9.80
N GLU A 123 -11.89 5.78 -9.90
CA GLU A 123 -12.20 4.45 -10.44
C GLU A 123 -11.54 4.27 -11.83
N ASP A 124 -11.18 3.03 -12.21
CA ASP A 124 -10.53 2.71 -13.50
C ASP A 124 -11.54 2.81 -14.66
N ILE A 125 -11.99 4.03 -14.92
CA ILE A 125 -12.93 4.43 -15.97
C ILE A 125 -12.22 5.40 -16.89
N GLY A 126 -11.91 4.98 -18.12
CA GLY A 126 -11.27 5.84 -19.12
C GLY A 126 -9.96 6.47 -18.62
N ASP A 127 -9.93 7.80 -18.55
CA ASP A 127 -8.79 8.61 -18.16
C ASP A 127 -8.88 9.18 -16.73
N TRP A 128 -9.76 8.65 -15.88
CA TRP A 128 -10.00 9.22 -14.54
C TRP A 128 -8.74 9.22 -13.64
N TRP A 129 -7.76 8.37 -13.95
CA TRP A 129 -6.43 8.39 -13.33
C TRP A 129 -5.71 9.75 -13.49
N THR A 130 -6.02 10.54 -14.53
CA THR A 130 -5.46 11.89 -14.75
C THR A 130 -5.98 12.94 -13.78
N ARG A 131 -7.03 12.62 -13.02
CA ARG A 131 -7.61 13.51 -12.00
C ARG A 131 -6.76 13.55 -10.74
N ALA A 132 -5.84 12.59 -10.58
CA ALA A 132 -5.00 12.47 -9.41
C ALA A 132 -3.92 13.57 -9.38
N GLU A 133 -3.72 14.14 -8.19
CA GLU A 133 -2.57 15.00 -7.89
C GLU A 133 -1.36 14.08 -7.63
N ALA A 134 -0.64 13.76 -8.71
CA ALA A 134 0.42 12.74 -8.70
C ALA A 134 1.59 13.09 -7.77
N ASP A 135 1.90 14.37 -7.63
CA ASP A 135 2.93 14.92 -6.73
C ASP A 135 2.56 14.79 -5.24
N ARG A 136 1.28 14.53 -4.94
CA ARG A 136 0.80 14.34 -3.57
C ARG A 136 0.72 12.87 -3.14
N ILE A 137 1.00 11.92 -4.03
CA ILE A 137 1.02 10.50 -3.68
C ILE A 137 2.20 10.25 -2.75
N ALA A 138 1.95 9.71 -1.56
CA ALA A 138 3.02 9.42 -0.61
C ALA A 138 3.92 8.29 -1.15
N PRO A 139 5.23 8.31 -0.85
CA PRO A 139 6.10 7.19 -1.16
C PRO A 139 5.61 5.90 -0.47
N ILE A 140 5.77 4.78 -1.16
CA ILE A 140 5.29 3.48 -0.72
C ILE A 140 6.32 2.38 -0.98
N VAL A 141 6.46 1.47 -0.03
CA VAL A 141 7.21 0.22 -0.17
C VAL A 141 6.26 -0.95 0.06
N ALA A 142 6.16 -1.86 -0.91
CA ALA A 142 5.33 -3.06 -0.83
C ALA A 142 6.15 -4.27 -0.36
N VAL A 143 5.62 -5.02 0.60
CA VAL A 143 6.21 -6.24 1.16
C VAL A 143 5.16 -7.37 1.05
N PRO A 144 5.13 -8.09 -0.09
CA PRO A 144 4.17 -9.15 -0.32
C PRO A 144 4.47 -10.38 0.56
N THR A 145 3.43 -10.99 1.14
CA THR A 145 3.54 -12.25 1.91
C THR A 145 2.87 -13.44 1.23
N THR A 146 2.20 -13.22 0.09
CA THR A 146 1.55 -14.26 -0.71
C THR A 146 2.04 -14.24 -2.15
N ALA A 147 2.12 -15.42 -2.78
CA ALA A 147 2.46 -15.55 -4.19
C ALA A 147 1.18 -15.75 -5.01
N GLY A 148 0.59 -14.67 -5.52
CA GLY A 148 -0.63 -14.76 -6.32
C GLY A 148 -1.09 -13.47 -6.99
N THR A 149 -1.38 -12.42 -6.23
CA THR A 149 -2.11 -11.25 -6.77
C THR A 149 -1.29 -10.34 -7.69
N GLY A 150 0.03 -10.27 -7.50
CA GLY A 150 0.88 -9.30 -8.22
C GLY A 150 0.58 -7.84 -7.88
N SER A 151 -0.15 -7.59 -6.79
CA SER A 151 -0.55 -6.24 -6.36
C SER A 151 0.66 -5.34 -6.07
N GLU A 152 1.80 -5.91 -5.68
CA GLU A 152 3.08 -5.25 -5.43
C GLU A 152 3.75 -4.65 -6.70
N VAL A 153 3.38 -5.12 -7.89
CA VAL A 153 3.92 -4.62 -9.18
C VAL A 153 2.86 -3.90 -10.03
N GLY A 154 1.59 -3.95 -9.62
CA GLY A 154 0.48 -3.34 -10.34
C GLY A 154 0.25 -1.87 -10.01
N ARG A 155 -0.24 -1.11 -11.00
CA ARG A 155 -0.59 0.33 -10.86
C ARG A 155 -1.91 0.60 -10.11
N ALA A 156 -2.75 -0.42 -9.92
CA ALA A 156 -4.11 -0.28 -9.40
C ALA A 156 -4.20 -0.81 -7.97
N GLY A 157 -5.07 -0.22 -7.15
CA GLY A 157 -5.51 -0.79 -5.87
C GLY A 157 -7.02 -1.03 -5.90
N VAL A 158 -7.48 -2.12 -5.29
CA VAL A 158 -8.89 -2.49 -5.26
C VAL A 158 -9.48 -2.22 -3.88
N VAL A 159 -10.63 -1.54 -3.85
CA VAL A 159 -11.42 -1.30 -2.63
C VAL A 159 -12.90 -1.49 -2.93
N THR A 160 -13.62 -2.06 -1.97
CA THR A 160 -15.04 -2.38 -2.06
C THR A 160 -15.87 -1.15 -1.70
N ASN A 161 -16.83 -0.81 -2.55
CA ASN A 161 -17.79 0.24 -2.25
C ASN A 161 -18.85 -0.27 -1.28
N SER A 162 -18.79 0.17 -0.02
CA SER A 162 -19.70 -0.29 1.03
C SER A 162 -21.18 -0.02 0.72
N ALA A 163 -21.49 1.06 0.01
CA ALA A 163 -22.86 1.39 -0.39
C ALA A 163 -23.45 0.43 -1.45
N ARG A 164 -22.59 -0.35 -2.13
CA ARG A 164 -23.00 -1.35 -3.14
C ARG A 164 -22.99 -2.78 -2.62
N ILE A 165 -22.65 -3.01 -1.35
CA ILE A 165 -22.71 -4.35 -0.74
C ILE A 165 -24.20 -4.74 -0.57
N PRO A 166 -24.65 -5.89 -1.11
CA PRO A 166 -26.02 -6.35 -0.92
C PRO A 166 -26.34 -6.49 0.57
N ARG A 167 -27.40 -5.82 1.03
CA ARG A 167 -27.93 -6.06 2.38
C ARG A 167 -28.63 -7.42 2.38
N ARG A 168 -28.19 -8.32 3.27
CA ARG A 168 -28.89 -9.59 3.54
C ARG A 168 -30.17 -9.35 4.31
#